data_AF-A0A9E5TG95-F1
#
_entry.id   AF-A0A9E5TG95-F1
#
_cell.length_a   1.000
_cell.length_b   1.000
_cell.length_c   1.000
_cell.angle_alpha   90.00
_cell.angle_beta   90.00
_cell.angle_gamma   90.00
#
_symmetry.space_group_name_H-M   'P 1'
#
loop_
_entity.id
_entity.type
_entity.pdbx_description
1 polymer ?
#
loop_
_entity_poly.entity_id
_entity_poly.type
_entity_poly.pdbx_seq_one_letter_code
_entity_poly.pdbx_strand_id
1 'polypeptide(L)' 'MTLSLIIPTFYHSGHRKSKEVLEILRQHFGSQVTLPIRTNVRLSEAASHHLTIFEYDPTSYGAADYAQLVQKVMNDG' A
#
# COMPACT_ATOMS: atom_id res chain seq x y z
N MET A 1 21.62 -7.81 -8.12
CA MET A 1 20.17 -7.54 -8.10
C MET A 1 19.85 -7.13 -6.67
N THR A 2 19.69 -5.83 -6.43
CA THR A 2 19.38 -5.27 -5.12
C THR A 2 17.87 -5.21 -4.92
N LEU A 3 17.40 -5.56 -3.74
CA LEU A 3 16.01 -5.35 -3.33
C LEU A 3 15.81 -3.83 -3.12
N SER A 4 14.86 -3.21 -3.80
CA SER A 4 14.64 -1.76 -3.68
C SER A 4 13.60 -1.43 -2.60
N LEU A 5 12.40 -2.01 -2.69
CA LEU A 5 11.28 -1.72 -1.78
C LEU A 5 10.39 -2.95 -1.56
N ILE A 6 9.79 -3.04 -0.38
CA ILE A 6 8.77 -4.02 -0.01
C ILE A 6 7.45 -3.27 0.19
N ILE A 7 6.41 -3.69 -0.53
CA ILE A 7 5.10 -3.05 -0.52
C ILE A 7 4.08 -4.01 0.11
N PRO A 8 3.70 -3.82 1.39
CA PRO A 8 2.66 -4.62 2.01
C PRO A 8 1.29 -4.21 1.45
N THR A 9 0.53 -5.17 0.93
CA THR A 9 -0.83 -4.94 0.40
C THR A 9 -1.88 -5.71 1.19
N PHE A 10 -3.16 -5.42 0.93
CA PHE A 10 -4.30 -6.03 1.62
C PHE A 10 -4.25 -5.88 3.15
N TYR A 11 -3.69 -4.77 3.63
CA TYR A 11 -3.55 -4.54 5.05
C TYR A 11 -4.91 -4.19 5.68
N HIS A 12 -5.26 -4.90 6.74
CA HIS A 12 -6.46 -4.64 7.52
C HIS A 12 -6.08 -4.29 8.96
N SER A 13 -6.33 -3.04 9.38
CA SER A 13 -5.93 -2.53 10.69
C SER A 13 -6.65 -3.20 11.87
N GLY A 14 -7.79 -3.85 11.62
CA GLY A 14 -8.51 -4.65 12.61
C GLY A 14 -7.87 -6.02 12.88
N HIS A 15 -7.02 -6.53 11.98
CA HIS A 15 -6.47 -7.88 12.10
C HIS A 15 -5.12 -7.87 12.82
N ARG A 16 -5.04 -8.50 14.00
CA ARG A 16 -3.81 -8.63 14.78
C ARG A 16 -2.66 -9.22 13.96
N LYS A 17 -2.93 -10.26 13.17
CA LYS A 17 -1.93 -10.88 12.27
C LYS A 17 -1.34 -9.90 11.26
N SER A 18 -2.16 -9.01 10.67
CA SER A 18 -1.67 -8.00 9.73
C SER A 18 -0.70 -7.02 10.39
N LYS A 19 -0.92 -6.66 11.66
CA LYS A 19 0.00 -5.83 12.44
C LYS A 19 1.30 -6.56 12.74
N GLU A 20 1.22 -7.81 13.20
CA GLU A 20 2.38 -8.64 13.53
C GLU A 20 3.29 -8.85 12.30
N VAL A 21 2.70 -9.17 11.14
CA VAL A 21 3.47 -9.32 9.89
C VAL A 21 4.12 -8.02 9.46
N LEU A 22 3.41 -6.88 9.54
CA LEU A 22 3.98 -5.58 9.19
C LEU A 22 5.16 -5.20 10.11
N GLU A 23 5.04 -5.50 11.40
CA GLU A 23 6.09 -5.26 12.39
C GLU A 23 7.34 -6.11 12.09
N ILE A 24 7.15 -7.40 11.80
CA ILE A 24 8.26 -8.29 11.40
C ILE A 24 8.94 -7.75 10.14
N LEU A 25 8.17 -7.36 9.11
CA LEU A 25 8.76 -6.79 7.91
C LEU A 25 9.61 -5.55 8.22
N ARG A 26 9.10 -4.64 9.06
CA ARG A 26 9.84 -3.43 9.45
C ARG A 26 11.10 -3.74 10.24
N GLN A 27 11.07 -4.73 11.13
CA GLN A 27 12.25 -5.17 11.89
C GLN A 27 13.34 -5.77 10.98
N HIS A 28 12.94 -6.53 9.96
CA HIS A 28 13.88 -7.22 9.07
C HIS A 28 14.41 -6.34 7.93
N PHE A 29 13.58 -5.45 7.38
CA PHE A 29 13.89 -4.72 6.14
C PHE A 29 13.94 -3.19 6.33
N GLY A 30 13.56 -2.68 7.50
CA GLY A 30 13.72 -1.28 7.88
C GLY A 30 13.05 -0.31 6.90
N SER A 31 13.84 0.64 6.39
CA SER A 31 13.40 1.72 5.49
C SER A 31 12.93 1.23 4.12
N GLN A 32 13.22 -0.02 3.75
CA GLN A 32 12.75 -0.61 2.50
C GLN A 32 11.26 -0.97 2.55
N VAL A 33 10.65 -1.05 3.75
CA VAL A 33 9.22 -1.34 3.89
C VAL A 33 8.42 -0.05 3.75
N THR A 34 7.54 0.00 2.76
CA THR A 34 6.66 1.15 2.55
C THR A 34 5.52 1.17 3.58
N LEU A 35 4.76 2.27 3.59
CA LEU A 35 3.45 2.25 4.22
C LEU A 35 2.56 1.21 3.51
N PRO A 36 1.71 0.48 4.25
CA PRO A 36 0.90 -0.58 3.69
C PRO A 36 -0.27 -0.02 2.88
N ILE A 37 -0.64 -0.69 1.79
CA ILE A 37 -1.90 -0.42 1.07
C ILE A 37 -3.04 -1.12 1.81
N ARG A 38 -3.99 -0.34 2.33
CA ARG A 38 -5.13 -0.87 3.08
C ARG A 38 -6.12 -1.59 2.16
N THR A 39 -6.86 -2.54 2.74
CA THR A 39 -8.05 -3.04 2.05
C THR A 39 -9.06 -1.91 1.90
N ASN A 40 -9.54 -1.71 0.67
CA ASN A 40 -10.44 -0.63 0.34
C ASN A 40 -11.47 -1.10 -0.71
N VAL A 41 -12.76 -0.88 -0.46
CA VAL A 41 -13.84 -1.30 -1.35
C VAL A 41 -13.78 -0.54 -2.68
N ARG A 42 -13.54 0.78 -2.67
CA ARG A 42 -13.39 1.61 -3.88
C ARG A 42 -12.25 1.11 -4.77
N LEU A 43 -11.15 0.66 -4.18
CA LEU A 43 -10.03 0.07 -4.92
C LEU A 43 -10.45 -1.23 -5.64
N SER A 44 -11.26 -2.07 -5.00
CA SER A 44 -11.81 -3.28 -5.62
C SER A 44 -12.83 -2.97 -6.72
N GLU A 45 -13.67 -1.95 -6.51
CA GLU A 45 -14.65 -1.49 -7.49
C GLU A 45 -13.95 -0.90 -8.73
N ALA A 46 -12.95 -0.03 -8.53
CA ALA A 46 -12.17 0.60 -9.60
C ALA A 46 -11.62 -0.43 -10.60
N ALA A 47 -11.06 -1.54 -10.10
CA ALA A 47 -10.57 -2.64 -10.93
C ALA A 47 -11.68 -3.25 -11.81
N SER A 48 -12.89 -3.42 -11.28
CA SER A 48 -14.05 -3.96 -12.02
C SER A 48 -14.56 -2.97 -13.08
N HIS A 49 -14.38 -1.68 -12.84
CA HIS A 49 -14.71 -0.60 -13.78
C HIS A 49 -13.59 -0.32 -14.80
N HIS A 50 -12.47 -1.04 -14.77
CA HIS A 50 -11.29 -0.82 -15.62
C HIS A 50 -10.70 0.60 -15.48
N LEU A 51 -10.85 1.20 -14.30
CA LEU A 51 -10.33 2.52 -13.97
C LEU A 51 -9.24 2.38 -12.91
N THR A 52 -8.25 3.28 -12.94
CA THR A 52 -7.35 3.41 -11.80
C THR A 52 -8.10 3.93 -10.58
N ILE A 53 -7.56 3.73 -9.38
CA ILE A 53 -8.18 4.28 -8.16
C ILE A 53 -8.24 5.82 -8.18
N PHE A 54 -7.31 6.47 -8.89
CA PHE A 54 -7.30 7.93 -9.04
C PHE A 54 -8.41 8.44 -9.95
N GLU A 55 -8.77 7.68 -10.99
CA GLU A 55 -9.88 8.02 -11.88
C GLU A 55 -11.24 7.67 -11.26
N TYR A 56 -11.31 6.55 -10.54
CA TYR A 56 -12.56 6.06 -9.97
C TYR A 56 -12.99 6.85 -8.72
N ASP A 57 -12.09 6.99 -7.74
CA ASP A 57 -12.34 7.76 -6.52
C ASP A 57 -11.00 8.30 -5.95
N PRO A 58 -10.57 9.50 -6.38
CA PRO A 58 -9.32 10.12 -5.94
C PRO A 58 -9.33 10.52 -4.47
N THR A 59 -10.51 10.56 -3.82
CA THR A 59 -10.66 10.92 -2.40
C THR A 59 -10.64 9.70 -1.48
N SER A 60 -10.66 8.49 -2.05
CA SER A 60 -10.66 7.25 -1.30
C SER A 60 -9.36 7.04 -0.50
N TYR A 61 -9.46 6.28 0.60
CA TYR A 61 -8.28 5.82 1.32
C TYR A 61 -7.30 5.02 0.44
N GLY A 62 -7.81 4.29 -0.56
CA GLY A 62 -6.97 3.58 -1.53
C GLY A 62 -6.14 4.54 -2.37
N ALA A 63 -6.76 5.60 -2.89
CA ALA A 63 -6.04 6.64 -3.64
C ALA A 63 -4.98 7.32 -2.78
N ALA A 64 -5.29 7.64 -1.52
CA ALA A 64 -4.34 8.23 -0.59
C ALA A 64 -3.13 7.30 -0.30
N ASP A 65 -3.39 6.00 -0.09
CA ASP A 65 -2.33 5.01 0.16
C ASP A 65 -1.40 4.86 -1.05
N TYR A 66 -1.96 4.78 -2.27
CA TYR A 66 -1.17 4.74 -3.50
C TYR A 66 -0.41 6.04 -3.76
N ALA A 67 -0.99 7.20 -3.45
CA ALA A 67 -0.29 8.48 -3.59
C ALA A 67 0.97 8.53 -2.71
N GLN A 68 0.88 8.06 -1.46
CA GLN A 68 2.05 7.96 -0.57
C GLN A 68 3.09 6.96 -1.09
N LEU A 69 2.65 5.83 -1.64
CA LEU A 69 3.55 4.88 -2.28
C LEU A 69 4.28 5.50 -3.47
N VAL A 70 3.58 6.22 -4.35
CA VAL A 70 4.19 6.91 -5.50
C VAL A 70 5.25 7.90 -5.03
N GLN A 71 4.96 8.71 -4.00
CA GLN A 71 5.95 9.63 -3.43
C GLN A 71 7.19 8.90 -2.91
N LYS A 72 7.01 7.76 -2.23
CA LYS A 72 8.12 6.94 -1.73
C LYS A 72 8.97 6.38 -2.88
N VAL A 73 8.34 5.85 -3.92
CA VAL A 73 9.04 5.31 -5.10
C VAL A 73 9.78 6.42 -5.85
N MET A 74 9.22 7.61 -5.97
CA MET A 74 9.89 8.73 -6.66
C MET A 74 11.11 9.27 -5.89
N ASN A 75 11.12 9.17 -4.56
CA ASN A 75 12.20 9.68 -3.72
C ASN A 75 13.31 8.64 -3.47
N ASP A 76 12.96 7.36 -3.45
CA ASP A 76 13.87 6.25 -3.10
C ASP A 76 14.21 5.32 -4.29
N GLY A 77 13.56 5.53 -5.44
CA GLY A 77 13.72 4.72 -6.66
C GLY A 77 14.94 5.05 -7.50
#